data_AF-A0A7J2YAU4-F1
#
_entry.id   AF-A0A7J2YAU4-F1
#
_cell.length_a   1.000
_cell.length_b   1.000
_cell.length_c   1.000
_cell.angle_alpha   90.00
_cell.angle_beta   90.00
_cell.angle_gamma   90.00
#
_symmetry.space_group_name_H-M   'P 1'
#
loop_
_entity.id
_entity.type
_entity.pdbx_description
1 polymer ?
#
loop_
_entity_poly.entity_id
_entity_poly.type
_entity_poly.pdbx_seq_one_letter_code
_entity_poly.pdbx_strand_id
1 'polypeptide(L)' 'MKTKTIKNVDERTWEILKRLAKKKKVKMGTLLRHMASEYKKLESMDLKKLVPERPILSDEEAELLQNTVKHIRSEYGFR' A
#
# COMPACT_ATOMS: atom_id res chain seq x y z
N MET A 1 28.03 4.64 26.72
CA MET A 1 27.69 3.41 25.96
C MET A 1 27.42 3.78 24.51
N LYS A 2 28.22 3.34 23.54
CA LYS A 2 27.89 3.51 22.11
C LYS A 2 26.70 2.60 21.80
N THR A 3 25.52 3.17 21.59
CA THR A 3 24.33 2.46 21.13
C THR A 3 24.68 1.71 19.83
N LYS A 4 24.65 0.37 19.85
CA LYS A 4 24.79 -0.43 18.63
C LYS A 4 23.58 -0.15 17.75
N THR A 5 23.72 0.77 16.80
CA THR A 5 22.72 0.99 15.75
C THR A 5 22.65 -0.24 14.86
N ILE A 6 21.48 -0.48 14.27
CA ILE A 6 21.32 -1.49 13.22
C ILE A 6 22.27 -1.08 12.07
N LYS A 7 23.08 -2.03 11.56
CA LYS A 7 24.01 -1.75 10.45
C LYS A 7 23.24 -1.09 9.30
N ASN A 8 23.79 -0.01 8.75
CA ASN A 8 23.27 0.73 7.60
C ASN A 8 21.94 1.48 7.81
N VAL A 9 21.56 1.79 9.06
CA VAL A 9 20.47 2.74 9.33
C VAL A 9 21.08 4.09 9.66
N ASP A 10 20.74 5.12 8.88
CA ASP A 10 21.19 6.47 9.15
C ASP A 10 20.58 7.00 10.46
N GLU A 11 21.30 7.92 11.09
CA GLU A 11 20.94 8.40 12.43
C GLU A 11 19.58 9.13 12.44
N ARG A 12 19.25 9.85 11.37
CA ARG A 12 17.97 10.55 11.21
C ARG A 12 16.81 9.56 11.13
N THR A 13 16.93 8.50 10.34
CA THR A 13 15.94 7.42 10.27
C THR A 13 15.78 6.73 11.62
N TRP A 14 16.89 6.50 12.33
CA TRP A 14 16.84 5.90 13.65
C TRP A 14 16.10 6.77 14.68
N GLU A 15 16.28 8.09 14.64
CA GLU A 15 15.49 9.01 15.45
C GLU A 15 14.01 8.98 15.12
N ILE A 16 13.66 8.97 13.83
CA ILE A 16 12.27 8.92 13.38
C ILE A 16 11.59 7.66 13.93
N LEU A 17 12.26 6.51 13.82
CA LEU A 17 11.76 5.25 14.36
C LEU A 17 11.57 5.30 15.88
N LYS A 18 12.47 5.97 16.62
CA LYS A 18 12.34 6.15 18.08
C LYS A 18 11.14 7.01 18.44
N ARG A 19 10.96 8.13 17.72
CA ARG A 19 9.80 9.01 17.90
C ARG A 19 8.51 8.27 17.61
N LEU A 20 8.49 7.44 16.57
CA LEU A 20 7.32 6.64 16.20
C LEU A 20 6.98 5.58 17.26
N ALA A 21 7.99 4.86 17.77
CA ALA A 21 7.82 3.87 18.84
C ALA A 21 7.25 4.52 20.11
N LYS A 22 7.79 5.70 20.49
CA LYS A 22 7.30 6.48 21.62
C LYS A 22 5.85 6.95 21.41
N LYS A 23 5.54 7.51 20.23
CA LYS A 23 4.19 7.97 19.87
C LYS A 23 3.16 6.84 19.96
N LYS A 24 3.53 5.64 19.49
CA LYS A 24 2.66 4.45 19.52
C LYS A 24 2.69 3.68 20.85
N LYS A 25 3.48 4.14 21.85
CA LYS A 25 3.66 3.46 23.15
C LYS A 25 4.06 1.99 23.02
N VAL A 26 4.88 1.65 22.03
CA VAL A 26 5.37 0.28 21.80
C VAL A 26 6.89 0.21 21.91
N LYS A 27 7.41 -0.96 22.25
CA LYS A 27 8.87 -1.21 22.22
C LYS A 27 9.37 -1.14 20.78
N MET A 28 10.59 -0.63 20.59
CA MET A 28 11.22 -0.52 19.27
C MET A 28 11.26 -1.87 18.53
N GLY A 29 11.63 -2.95 19.23
CA GLY A 29 11.66 -4.29 18.62
C GLY A 29 10.28 -4.76 18.13
N THR A 30 9.21 -4.40 18.84
CA THR A 30 7.83 -4.69 18.43
C THR A 30 7.45 -3.90 17.18
N LEU A 31 7.80 -2.61 17.14
CA LEU A 31 7.56 -1.75 15.98
C LEU A 31 8.25 -2.33 14.73
N LEU A 32 9.54 -2.66 14.82
CA LEU A 32 10.30 -3.20 13.70
C LEU A 32 9.78 -4.55 13.24
N ARG A 33 9.42 -5.44 14.17
CA ARG A 33 8.80 -6.73 13.85
C ARG A 33 7.48 -6.56 13.11
N HIS A 34 6.65 -5.61 13.55
CA HIS A 34 5.38 -5.33 12.89
C HIS A 34 5.59 -4.78 11.48
N MET A 35 6.50 -3.81 11.30
CA MET A 35 6.85 -3.28 9.98
C MET A 35 7.37 -4.39 9.03
N ALA A 36 8.24 -5.27 9.52
CA ALA A 36 8.74 -6.39 8.72
C ALA A 36 7.64 -7.39 8.34
N SER A 37 6.69 -7.65 9.25
CA SER A 37 5.53 -8.51 8.98
C SER A 37 4.62 -7.93 7.90
N GLU A 38 4.29 -6.64 8.02
CA GLU A 38 3.46 -5.95 7.03
C GLU A 38 4.14 -5.86 5.66
N TYR A 39 5.45 -5.61 5.63
CA TYR A 39 6.22 -5.65 4.38
C TYR A 39 6.15 -7.03 3.71
N LYS A 40 6.37 -8.11 4.46
CA LYS A 40 6.26 -9.49 3.94
C LYS A 40 4.86 -9.79 3.43
N LYS A 41 3.81 -9.32 4.12
CA LYS A 41 2.43 -9.47 3.64
C LYS A 41 2.24 -8.79 2.29
N LEU A 42 2.70 -7.55 2.15
CA LEU A 42 2.61 -6.79 0.90
C LEU A 42 3.42 -7.45 -0.23
N GLU A 43 4.62 -7.93 0.06
CA GLU A 43 5.47 -8.64 -0.90
C GLU A 43 4.82 -9.97 -1.35
N SER A 44 4.20 -10.68 -0.41
CA SER A 44 3.47 -11.93 -0.69
C SER A 44 2.06 -11.70 -1.27
N MET A 45 1.61 -10.44 -1.35
CA MET A 45 0.29 -10.10 -1.87
C MET A 45 0.33 -10.23 -3.38
N ASP A 46 -0.11 -11.39 -3.86
CA ASP A 46 -0.33 -11.62 -5.28
C ASP A 46 -1.47 -10.70 -5.75
N LEU A 47 -1.11 -9.59 -6.37
CA LEU A 47 -2.06 -8.61 -6.91
C LEU A 47 -3.04 -9.25 -7.91
N LYS A 48 -2.69 -10.40 -8.51
CA LYS A 48 -3.60 -11.15 -9.38
C LYS A 48 -4.78 -11.75 -8.62
N LYS A 49 -4.67 -11.98 -7.31
CA LYS A 49 -5.78 -12.42 -6.45
C LYS A 49 -6.73 -11.29 -6.04
N LEU A 50 -6.31 -10.04 -6.21
CA LEU A 50 -7.18 -8.88 -5.99
C LEU A 50 -8.06 -8.58 -7.21
N VAL A 51 -7.64 -9.03 -8.39
CA VAL A 51 -8.48 -8.99 -9.59
C VAL A 51 -9.38 -10.24 -9.53
N PRO A 52 -10.70 -10.09 -9.40
CA PRO A 52 -11.58 -11.25 -9.40
C PRO A 52 -11.43 -12.03 -10.70
N GLU A 53 -11.30 -13.36 -10.57
CA GLU A 53 -11.18 -14.27 -11.72
C GLU A 53 -12.43 -14.28 -12.61
N ARG A 54 -13.55 -13.76 -12.09
CA ARG A 54 -14.81 -13.63 -12.80
C ARG A 54 -15.05 -12.17 -13.19
N PRO A 55 -15.61 -11.92 -14.38
CA PRO A 55 -16.04 -10.60 -14.76
C PRO A 55 -17.01 -10.06 -13.69
N ILE A 56 -16.70 -8.87 -13.16
CA ILE A 56 -17.51 -8.20 -12.13
C ILE A 56 -18.83 -7.70 -12.72
N LEU A 57 -18.80 -7.39 -14.02
CA LEU A 57 -19.93 -6.89 -14.79
C LEU A 57 -20.37 -7.96 -15.79
N SER A 58 -21.67 -8.03 -16.04
CA SER A 58 -22.16 -8.72 -17.23
C SER A 58 -21.69 -7.99 -18.50
N ASP A 59 -21.74 -8.67 -19.65
CA ASP A 59 -21.38 -8.04 -20.93
C ASP A 59 -22.26 -6.81 -21.20
N GLU A 60 -23.55 -6.86 -20.83
CA GLU A 60 -24.49 -5.74 -20.95
C GLU A 60 -24.09 -4.56 -20.05
N GLU A 61 -23.72 -4.83 -18.79
CA GLU A 61 -23.28 -3.79 -17.85
C GLU A 61 -21.95 -3.17 -18.27
N ALA A 62 -21.04 -3.98 -18.83
CA ALA A 62 -19.76 -3.52 -19.36
C ALA A 62 -19.96 -2.60 -20.58
N GLU A 63 -20.85 -2.98 -21.49
CA GLU A 63 -21.19 -2.16 -22.67
C GLU A 63 -21.85 -0.84 -22.26
N LEU A 64 -22.77 -0.88 -21.29
CA LEU A 64 -23.43 0.32 -20.77
C LEU A 64 -22.42 1.27 -20.12
N LEU A 65 -21.50 0.75 -19.31
CA LEU A 65 -20.44 1.52 -18.68
C LEU A 65 -19.52 2.16 -19.72
N GLN A 66 -19.11 1.38 -20.74
CA GLN A 66 -18.25 1.86 -21.81
C GLN A 66 -18.91 3.01 -22.59
N ASN A 67 -20.20 2.87 -22.92
CA ASN A 67 -20.96 3.91 -23.62
C ASN A 67 -21.13 5.17 -22.76
N THR A 68 -21.39 5.00 -21.45
CA THR A 68 -21.50 6.12 -20.51
C THR A 68 -20.19 6.89 -20.39
N VAL A 69 -19.06 6.19 -20.21
CA VAL A 69 -17.74 6.82 -20.13
C VAL A 69 -17.37 7.52 -21.44
N LYS A 70 -17.67 6.90 -22.59
CA LYS A 70 -17.44 7.50 -23.91
C LYS A 70 -18.26 8.78 -24.09
N HIS A 71 -19.51 8.78 -23.65
CA HIS A 71 -20.37 9.95 -23.69
C HIS A 71 -19.80 11.08 -22.82
N ILE A 72 -19.49 10.81 -21.55
CA ILE A 72 -18.86 11.78 -20.64
C ILE A 72 -17.57 12.33 -21.24
N ARG A 73 -16.68 11.47 -21.75
CA ARG A 73 -15.43 11.89 -22.39
C ARG A 73 -15.67 12.83 -23.57
N SER A 74 -16.70 12.56 -24.38
CA SER A 74 -17.07 13.42 -25.51
C SER A 74 -17.62 14.78 -25.07
N GLU A 75 -18.38 14.85 -23.98
CA GLU A 75 -18.93 16.10 -23.44
C GLU A 75 -17.83 17.01 -22.87
N TYR A 76 -16.81 16.43 -22.22
CA TYR A 76 -15.72 17.18 -21.60
C TYR A 76 -14.47 17.33 -22.50
N GLY A 77 -14.57 16.96 -23.79
CA GLY A 77 -13.49 17.16 -24.77
C GLY A 77 -12.28 16.24 -24.63
N PHE A 78 -12.36 15.20 -23.79
CA PHE A 78 -11.32 14.20 -23.63
C PHE A 78 -11.44 13.14 -24.73
N ARG A 79 -10.73 13.34 -25.85
CA ARG A 79 -10.62 12.31 -26.90
C ARG A 79 -9.93 11.04 -26.41
#